data_AF-A0A9X1XIU7-F1
#
_entry.id   AF-A0A9X1XIU7-F1
#
_cell.length_a   1.000
_cell.length_b   1.000
_cell.length_c   1.000
_cell.angle_alpha   90.00
_cell.angle_beta   90.00
_cell.angle_gamma   90.00
#
_symmetry.space_group_name_H-M   'P 1'
#
loop_
_entity.id
_entity.type
_entity.pdbx_description
1 polymer ?
#
loop_
_entity_poly.entity_id
_entity_poly.type
_entity_poly.pdbx_seq_one_letter_code
_entity_poly.pdbx_strand_id
1 'polypeptide(L)'
;MISWLKRRIFISNTYTLPDNVNPITTRSSAATCLEPKTISPDKEVEHYKSRLLQFGIDICQMPKWTPQTKNRRKEAFIIASYIANDIELRSFFLNKKSLPTSQLLKNFQKKSITRYAPYIIATALIVIEDYHYLKGYLPE
;
A
#
# COMPACT_ATOMS: atom_id res chain seq x y z
N MET A 1 -7.06 7.29 25.51
CA MET A 1 -5.74 7.82 25.14
C MET A 1 -5.23 7.04 23.93
N ILE A 2 -5.38 7.59 22.73
CA ILE A 2 -5.27 6.84 21.47
C ILE A 2 -3.79 6.73 21.07
N SER A 3 -3.17 5.60 21.38
CA SER A 3 -1.77 5.28 21.10
C SER A 3 -1.60 4.64 19.71
N TRP A 4 -1.62 5.45 18.65
CA TRP A 4 -1.32 4.97 17.28
C TRP A 4 -0.19 5.72 16.57
N LEU A 5 0.65 6.48 17.28
CA LEU A 5 1.70 7.31 16.67
C LEU A 5 3.15 6.82 16.87
N LYS A 6 3.39 5.51 17.04
CA LYS A 6 4.76 4.96 17.09
C LYS A 6 5.00 3.94 15.98
N ARG A 7 5.07 4.45 14.74
CA ARG A 7 5.96 3.91 13.70
C ARG A 7 6.20 4.98 12.64
N ARG A 8 6.92 6.02 13.06
CA ARG A 8 7.50 7.05 12.21
C ARG A 8 8.73 6.44 11.53
N ILE A 9 8.60 6.00 10.29
CA ILE A 9 9.76 5.68 9.45
C ILE A 9 10.12 6.97 8.72
N PHE A 10 11.08 7.68 9.29
CA PHE A 10 11.75 8.81 8.69
C PHE A 10 12.77 8.26 7.69
N ILE A 11 12.53 8.41 6.39
CA ILE A 11 13.52 8.10 5.35
C ILE A 11 14.02 9.43 4.79
N SER A 12 15.12 9.92 5.36
CA SER A 12 16.03 10.80 4.63
C SER A 12 16.93 9.91 3.77
N ASN A 13 16.76 9.91 2.45
CA ASN A 13 17.73 9.27 1.57
C ASN A 13 18.45 10.34 0.74
N THR A 14 19.67 10.66 1.16
CA THR A 14 20.64 11.44 0.40
C THR A 14 21.23 10.56 -0.69
N TYR A 15 21.02 10.94 -1.94
CA TYR A 15 21.64 10.30 -3.09
C TYR A 15 23.10 10.74 -3.19
N THR A 16 24.04 9.80 -3.07
CA THR A 16 25.41 9.94 -3.57
C THR A 16 25.75 8.75 -4.45
N LEU A 17 25.96 9.02 -5.74
CA LEU A 17 26.52 8.09 -6.71
C LEU A 17 28.04 8.01 -6.51
N PRO A 18 28.64 6.82 -6.67
CA PRO A 18 30.00 6.76 -7.16
C PRO A 18 30.11 5.95 -8.46
N ASP A 19 30.87 6.54 -9.38
CA ASP A 19 31.30 5.97 -10.64
C ASP A 19 32.22 4.75 -10.45
N ASN A 20 31.94 3.71 -11.23
CA ASN A 20 32.86 2.80 -11.92
C ASN A 20 34.36 2.86 -11.58
N VAL A 21 34.89 1.78 -10.96
CA VAL A 21 36.16 1.15 -11.37
C VAL A 21 36.19 -0.34 -11.00
N ASN A 22 36.44 -1.21 -11.98
CA ASN A 22 36.78 -2.64 -11.84
C ASN A 22 38.30 -2.83 -12.10
N PRO A 23 38.93 -4.01 -11.88
CA PRO A 23 38.72 -5.10 -10.91
C PRO A 23 40.05 -5.56 -10.24
N ILE A 24 39.99 -6.59 -9.36
CA ILE A 24 40.94 -7.73 -9.18
C ILE A 24 41.20 -8.07 -7.69
N THR A 25 40.98 -9.36 -7.39
CA THR A 25 41.54 -10.16 -6.28
C THR A 25 41.05 -9.86 -4.87
N THR A 26 40.27 -10.80 -4.30
CA THR A 26 40.67 -11.64 -3.15
C THR A 26 39.51 -12.56 -2.74
N ARG A 27 39.80 -13.85 -2.57
CA ARG A 27 38.94 -14.86 -1.95
C ARG A 27 38.54 -14.40 -0.54
N SER A 28 37.27 -14.10 -0.28
CA SER A 28 36.77 -14.00 1.10
C SER A 28 35.24 -14.13 1.19
N SER A 29 34.83 -15.16 1.92
CA SER A 29 33.80 -15.13 2.98
C SER A 29 32.39 -14.61 2.67
N ALA A 30 31.45 -15.56 2.62
CA ALA A 30 30.13 -15.50 3.26
C ALA A 30 29.46 -14.11 3.42
N ALA A 31 28.89 -13.61 2.32
CA ALA A 31 27.69 -12.80 2.38
C ALA A 31 26.92 -13.07 1.09
N THR A 32 26.04 -14.06 1.10
CA THR A 32 24.91 -14.06 0.16
C THR A 32 24.05 -12.88 0.58
N CYS A 33 24.45 -11.68 0.15
CA CYS A 33 23.60 -10.51 0.14
C CYS A 33 22.42 -10.92 -0.75
N LEU A 34 21.31 -11.28 -0.12
CA LEU A 34 20.04 -11.40 -0.81
C LEU A 34 19.72 -9.98 -1.26
N GLU A 35 20.19 -9.63 -2.46
CA GLU A 35 19.78 -8.43 -3.17
C GLU A 35 18.26 -8.37 -3.03
N PRO A 36 17.68 -7.34 -2.39
CA PRO A 36 16.23 -7.22 -2.36
C PRO A 36 15.82 -7.16 -3.83
N LYS A 37 15.12 -8.20 -4.29
CA LYS A 37 14.64 -8.31 -5.66
C LYS A 37 13.55 -7.27 -5.84
N THR A 38 13.96 -6.01 -5.97
CA THR A 38 13.08 -4.88 -6.17
C THR A 38 12.38 -5.09 -7.49
N ILE A 39 11.06 -5.22 -7.42
CA ILE A 39 10.22 -5.37 -8.60
C ILE A 39 10.29 -4.02 -9.31
N SER A 40 10.61 -4.00 -10.61
CA SER A 40 10.60 -2.75 -11.39
C SER A 40 9.25 -2.05 -11.27
N PRO A 41 9.18 -0.70 -11.24
CA PRO A 41 7.92 0.05 -11.09
C PRO A 41 6.81 -0.41 -12.06
N ASP A 42 7.16 -0.70 -13.30
CA ASP A 42 6.18 -1.15 -14.31
C ASP A 42 5.52 -2.48 -13.94
N LYS A 43 6.33 -3.44 -13.49
CA LYS A 43 5.84 -4.75 -12.99
C LYS A 43 5.02 -4.60 -11.72
N GLU A 44 5.39 -3.63 -10.87
CA GLU A 44 4.63 -3.32 -9.66
C GLU A 44 3.22 -2.82 -10.01
N VAL A 45 3.13 -1.89 -10.97
CA VAL A 45 1.87 -1.37 -11.49
C VAL A 45 1.04 -2.45 -12.18
N GLU A 46 1.66 -3.32 -12.99
CA GLU A 46 0.97 -4.45 -13.63
C GLU A 46 0.39 -5.43 -12.61
N HIS A 47 1.19 -5.78 -11.59
CA HIS A 47 0.71 -6.62 -10.49
C HIS A 47 -0.47 -5.96 -9.78
N TYR A 48 -0.35 -4.67 -9.43
CA TYR A 48 -1.43 -3.93 -8.78
C TYR A 48 -2.71 -3.87 -9.62
N LYS A 49 -2.61 -3.64 -10.94
CA LYS A 49 -3.74 -3.70 -11.86
C LYS A 49 -4.42 -5.07 -11.83
N SER A 50 -3.64 -6.15 -11.89
CA SER A 50 -4.17 -7.51 -11.82
C SER A 50 -4.91 -7.77 -10.50
N ARG A 51 -4.40 -7.21 -9.39
CA ARG A 51 -5.01 -7.34 -8.06
C ARG A 51 -6.29 -6.55 -7.95
N LEU A 52 -6.35 -5.32 -8.44
CA LEU A 52 -7.59 -4.54 -8.50
C LEU A 52 -8.70 -5.24 -9.30
N LEU A 53 -8.34 -5.86 -10.43
CA LEU A 53 -9.29 -6.62 -11.25
C LEU A 53 -9.88 -7.82 -10.50
N GLN A 54 -9.12 -8.46 -9.61
CA GLN A 54 -9.66 -9.54 -8.77
C GLN A 54 -10.76 -9.05 -7.82
N PHE A 55 -10.73 -7.77 -7.44
CA PHE A 55 -11.78 -7.10 -6.65
C PHE A 55 -12.89 -6.50 -7.54
N GLY A 56 -12.85 -6.74 -8.86
CA GLY A 56 -13.82 -6.19 -9.81
C GLY A 56 -13.64 -4.70 -10.08
N ILE A 57 -12.45 -4.14 -9.80
CA ILE A 57 -12.15 -2.73 -9.98
C ILE A 57 -11.23 -2.55 -11.18
N ASP A 58 -11.69 -1.80 -12.17
CA ASP A 58 -10.83 -1.33 -13.26
C ASP A 58 -10.11 -0.04 -12.83
N ILE A 59 -8.77 -0.04 -12.95
CA ILE A 59 -7.93 1.12 -12.63
C ILE A 59 -8.30 2.34 -13.47
N CYS A 60 -8.78 2.15 -14.72
CA CYS A 60 -9.19 3.24 -15.61
C CYS A 60 -10.44 3.97 -15.09
N GLN A 61 -11.26 3.29 -14.28
CA GLN A 61 -12.44 3.90 -13.64
C GLN A 61 -12.10 4.53 -12.28
N MET A 62 -10.91 4.26 -11.71
CA MET A 62 -10.50 4.76 -10.40
C MET A 62 -10.62 6.28 -10.23
N PRO A 63 -10.28 7.13 -11.22
CA PRO A 63 -10.39 8.58 -11.08
C PRO A 63 -11.81 9.05 -10.70
N LYS A 64 -12.86 8.31 -11.07
CA LYS A 64 -14.26 8.63 -10.74
C LYS A 64 -14.58 8.39 -9.26
N TRP A 65 -13.89 7.44 -8.62
CA TRP A 65 -14.12 7.02 -7.24
C TRP A 65 -13.18 7.72 -6.25
N THR A 66 -12.11 8.35 -6.75
CA THR A 66 -11.15 9.08 -5.95
C THR A 66 -11.82 10.30 -5.28
N PRO A 67 -11.71 10.44 -3.95
CA PRO A 67 -12.22 11.62 -3.27
C PRO A 67 -11.51 12.90 -3.73
N GLN A 68 -12.28 13.94 -4.08
CA GLN A 68 -11.75 15.20 -4.58
C GLN A 68 -10.91 15.96 -3.54
N THR A 69 -11.34 15.96 -2.27
CA THR A 69 -10.68 16.72 -1.21
C THR A 69 -9.66 15.87 -0.45
N LYS A 70 -8.55 16.49 -0.04
CA LYS A 70 -7.47 15.83 0.73
C LYS A 70 -8.00 15.18 2.02
N ASN A 71 -8.91 15.84 2.71
CA ASN A 71 -9.48 15.31 3.96
C ASN A 71 -10.24 13.99 3.75
N ARG A 72 -10.98 13.86 2.63
CA ARG A 72 -11.69 12.62 2.29
C ARG A 72 -10.74 11.51 1.86
N ARG A 73 -9.66 11.84 1.15
CA ARG A 73 -8.61 10.87 0.83
C ARG A 73 -7.93 10.33 2.09
N LYS A 74 -7.62 11.19 3.06
CA LYS A 74 -7.11 10.79 4.38
C LYS A 74 -8.10 9.90 5.12
N GLU A 75 -9.38 10.27 5.16
CA GLU A 75 -10.43 9.45 5.79
C GLU A 75 -10.47 8.04 5.21
N ALA A 76 -10.44 7.91 3.88
CA ALA A 76 -10.40 6.61 3.22
C ALA A 76 -9.10 5.83 3.48
N PHE A 77 -7.96 6.52 3.54
CA PHE A 77 -6.67 5.92 3.90
C PHE A 77 -6.64 5.39 5.33
N ILE A 78 -7.28 6.09 6.28
CA ILE A 78 -7.40 5.62 7.67
C ILE A 78 -8.22 4.32 7.71
N ILE A 79 -9.32 4.25 6.96
CA ILE A 79 -10.13 3.01 6.85
C ILE A 79 -9.30 1.87 6.25
N ALA A 80 -8.58 2.14 5.17
CA ALA A 80 -7.71 1.15 4.52
C ALA A 80 -6.60 0.64 5.45
N SER A 81 -5.97 1.55 6.19
CA SER A 81 -4.94 1.22 7.19
C SER A 81 -5.52 0.41 8.35
N TYR A 82 -6.75 0.71 8.78
CA TYR A 82 -7.44 -0.07 9.81
C TYR A 82 -7.65 -1.52 9.37
N ILE A 83 -8.06 -1.74 8.10
CA ILE A 83 -8.21 -3.08 7.52
C ILE A 83 -6.85 -3.79 7.45
N ALA A 84 -5.79 -3.09 7.06
CA ALA A 84 -4.46 -3.68 6.87
C ALA A 84 -3.80 -4.14 8.18
N ASN A 85 -4.06 -3.42 9.28
CA ASN A 85 -3.44 -3.69 10.58
C ASN A 85 -4.17 -4.78 11.39
N ASP A 86 -5.44 -5.05 11.11
CA ASP A 86 -6.22 -6.09 11.78
C ASP A 86 -6.15 -7.40 10.98
N ILE A 87 -5.66 -8.47 11.63
CA ILE A 87 -5.41 -9.77 10.99
C ILE A 87 -6.71 -10.40 10.48
N GLU A 88 -7.81 -10.27 11.24
CA GLU A 88 -9.11 -10.86 10.88
C GLU A 88 -9.74 -10.09 9.71
N LEU A 89 -9.72 -8.75 9.79
CA LEU A 89 -10.26 -7.90 8.71
C LEU A 89 -9.46 -8.06 7.43
N ARG A 90 -8.13 -8.10 7.52
CA ARG A 90 -7.24 -8.35 6.39
C ARG A 90 -7.52 -9.70 5.74
N SER A 91 -7.63 -10.75 6.55
CA SER A 91 -7.91 -12.10 6.05
C SER A 91 -9.28 -12.17 5.37
N PHE A 92 -10.31 -11.57 5.98
CA PHE A 92 -11.63 -11.46 5.39
C PHE A 92 -11.57 -10.70 4.05
N PHE A 93 -10.91 -9.55 4.03
CA PHE A 93 -10.78 -8.69 2.87
C PHE A 93 -10.12 -9.40 1.68
N LEU A 94 -9.01 -10.10 1.91
CA LEU A 94 -8.28 -10.83 0.86
C LEU A 94 -9.04 -12.06 0.36
N ASN A 95 -9.71 -12.80 1.26
CA ASN A 95 -10.42 -14.03 0.90
C ASN A 95 -11.78 -13.76 0.23
N LYS A 96 -12.56 -12.82 0.79
CA LYS A 96 -13.89 -12.46 0.27
C LYS A 96 -13.82 -11.42 -0.85
N LYS A 97 -12.67 -10.77 -1.04
CA LYS A 97 -12.46 -9.69 -2.02
C LYS A 97 -13.48 -8.55 -1.88
N SER A 98 -13.87 -8.27 -0.63
CA SER A 98 -14.92 -7.31 -0.29
C SER A 98 -14.63 -6.65 1.05
N LEU A 99 -15.13 -5.43 1.25
CA LEU A 99 -14.91 -4.67 2.48
C LEU A 99 -15.71 -5.29 3.65
N PRO A 100 -15.08 -5.50 4.82
CA PRO A 100 -15.74 -5.99 6.04
C PRO A 100 -16.62 -4.89 6.66
N THR A 101 -17.70 -4.52 5.95
CA THR A 101 -18.51 -3.33 6.26
C THR A 101 -19.15 -3.41 7.64
N SER A 102 -19.59 -4.59 8.09
CA SER A 102 -20.17 -4.79 9.42
C SER A 102 -19.21 -4.37 10.55
N GLN A 103 -17.94 -4.75 10.43
CA GLN A 103 -16.90 -4.43 11.40
C GLN A 103 -16.46 -2.97 11.30
N LEU A 104 -16.34 -2.44 10.07
CA LEU A 104 -15.95 -1.04 9.84
C LEU A 104 -16.98 -0.04 10.39
N LEU A 105 -18.27 -0.37 10.38
CA LEU A 105 -19.34 0.50 10.89
C LEU A 105 -19.24 0.80 12.39
N LYS A 106 -18.46 0.02 13.15
CA LYS A 106 -18.20 0.29 14.57
C LYS A 106 -17.33 1.54 14.78
N ASN A 107 -16.44 1.83 13.84
CA ASN A 107 -15.43 2.88 13.96
C ASN A 107 -15.58 4.00 12.93
N PHE A 108 -16.30 3.75 11.82
CA PHE A 108 -16.39 4.66 10.68
C PHE A 108 -17.83 4.85 10.20
N GLN A 109 -18.09 6.02 9.61
CA GLN A 109 -19.41 6.37 9.10
C GLN A 109 -19.74 5.58 7.84
N LYS A 110 -20.95 5.01 7.78
CA LYS A 110 -21.47 4.24 6.63
C LYS A 110 -21.25 4.96 5.29
N LYS A 111 -21.57 6.25 5.23
CA LYS A 111 -21.47 7.07 4.01
C LYS A 111 -20.05 7.16 3.45
N SER A 112 -19.04 7.11 4.30
CA SER A 112 -17.63 7.22 3.89
C SER A 112 -17.14 5.88 3.33
N ILE A 113 -17.55 4.78 3.95
CA ILE A 113 -17.25 3.42 3.47
C ILE A 113 -17.93 3.17 2.12
N THR A 114 -19.23 3.47 2.00
CA THR A 114 -19.99 3.15 0.78
C THR A 114 -19.60 4.02 -0.40
N ARG A 115 -19.44 5.33 -0.20
CA ARG A 115 -19.16 6.28 -1.30
C ARG A 115 -17.77 6.07 -1.91
N TYR A 116 -16.79 5.73 -1.08
CA TYR A 116 -15.38 5.61 -1.49
C TYR A 116 -14.87 4.17 -1.44
N ALA A 117 -15.77 3.18 -1.46
CA ALA A 117 -15.42 1.76 -1.37
C ALA A 117 -14.30 1.34 -2.34
N PRO A 118 -14.35 1.69 -3.66
CA PRO A 118 -13.29 1.31 -4.59
C PRO A 118 -11.92 1.90 -4.22
N TYR A 119 -11.92 3.15 -3.75
CA TYR A 119 -10.70 3.84 -3.34
C TYR A 119 -10.13 3.28 -2.02
N ILE A 120 -11.00 2.87 -1.08
CA ILE A 120 -10.59 2.19 0.17
C ILE A 120 -9.95 0.84 -0.16
N ILE A 121 -10.57 0.04 -1.03
CA ILE A 121 -10.05 -1.26 -1.48
C ILE A 121 -8.67 -1.09 -2.11
N ALA A 122 -8.55 -0.15 -3.04
CA ALA A 122 -7.31 0.19 -3.72
C ALA A 122 -6.18 0.54 -2.75
N THR A 123 -6.47 1.47 -1.84
CA THR A 123 -5.51 1.91 -0.82
C THR A 123 -5.13 0.78 0.13
N ALA A 124 -6.09 -0.07 0.53
CA ALA A 124 -5.84 -1.21 1.39
C ALA A 124 -4.90 -2.21 0.74
N LEU A 125 -5.08 -2.50 -0.56
CA LEU A 125 -4.17 -3.37 -1.32
C LEU A 125 -2.76 -2.80 -1.36
N ILE A 126 -2.61 -1.49 -1.59
CA ILE A 126 -1.29 -0.83 -1.61
C ILE A 126 -0.55 -1.04 -0.27
N VAL A 127 -1.26 -0.90 0.85
CA VAL A 127 -0.70 -1.06 2.19
C VAL A 127 -0.40 -2.52 2.53
N ILE A 128 -1.34 -3.43 2.23
CA ILE A 128 -1.28 -4.86 2.59
C ILE A 128 -0.17 -5.61 1.85
N GLU A 129 0.03 -5.30 0.57
CA GLU A 129 1.01 -6.00 -0.30
C GLU A 129 2.37 -5.30 -0.32
N ASP A 130 2.53 -4.24 0.47
CA ASP A 130 3.81 -3.55 0.68
C ASP A 130 4.46 -3.01 -0.61
N TYR A 131 3.63 -2.43 -1.48
CA TYR A 131 4.07 -1.85 -2.74
C TYR A 131 5.04 -0.68 -2.53
N HIS A 132 6.28 -0.81 -2.99
CA HIS A 132 7.35 0.12 -2.64
C HIS A 132 7.14 1.49 -3.31
N TYR A 133 6.85 1.49 -4.62
CA TYR A 133 6.69 2.72 -5.38
C TYR A 133 5.29 3.32 -5.18
N LEU A 134 4.24 2.49 -5.14
CA LEU A 134 2.87 2.98 -5.04
C LEU A 134 2.54 3.63 -3.69
N LYS A 135 3.21 3.23 -2.60
CA LYS A 135 3.03 3.84 -1.28
C LYS A 135 3.35 5.34 -1.27
N GLY A 136 4.30 5.79 -2.09
CA GLY A 136 4.66 7.21 -2.21
C GLY A 136 3.54 8.10 -2.76
N TYR A 137 2.49 7.51 -3.32
CA TYR A 137 1.33 8.24 -3.86
C TYR A 137 0.13 8.27 -2.89
N LEU A 138 0.24 7.62 -1.72
CA LEU A 138 -0.84 7.61 -0.74
C LEU A 138 -0.93 8.93 0.04
N PRO A 139 -2.13 9.32 0.48
CA PRO A 139 -2.31 10.53 1.27
C PRO A 139 -1.85 10.32 2.72
N GLU A 140 -0.76 11.00 3.12
CA GLU A 140 -0.35 11.19 4.52
C GLU A 140 -1.16 12.29 5.24
#